data_AF-A0A9X4KE20-F1
#
_entry.id   AF-A0A9X4KE20-F1
#
_cell.length_a   1.000
_cell.length_b   1.000
_cell.length_c   1.000
_cell.angle_alpha   90.00
_cell.angle_beta   90.00
_cell.angle_gamma   90.00
#
_symmetry.space_group_name_H-M   'P 1'
#
loop_
_entity.id
_entity.type
_entity.pdbx_description
1 polymer ?
#
loop_
_entity_poly.entity_id
_entity_poly.type
_entity_poly.pdbx_seq_one_letter_code
_entity_poly.pdbx_strand_id
1 'polypeptide(L)'
;MNAYDNFNVALYFTTRCIESMGTAEHYERNFRFFEKHLHCAKVYLETHRDDMDVSAERLNALKRFFNDKGIATSGAITTTLMKTTKNKPLIDETGVYGSGGTILGSETSPIEDGYKRAISMLCYTTKEDLDLLAQTVAFSASLFDEIIIDDFFFTNCTCAGCIAAKGDRSWADFRLELMTDVSEKIVIRAAKAVNPNVNMIIKYPNWHESYQETGYNPETQARIFDQVYTGTETRDANHSAQSLPRYGSYSLMRWVEKLKPGHHAGGWIDSLGSMPHISYFLEQAHLTLFAKGKELTLFCYSWLIDTVHIPALGYELERLDQVVGMAGQPVGIAVYEPFHARGDNHLYDHLGMAGIAFEPTHAFPDTSGLVFVTAASATDAAVIDKLKGHLLKGGDICMTSGFLQRMQGRGVEELTSARYTDQKSMFE
;
A
#
# COMPACT_ATOMS: atom_id res chain seq x y z
N MET A 1 -0.46 -1.34 -31.08
CA MET A 1 0.53 -2.27 -30.48
C MET A 1 -0.24 -3.25 -29.63
N ASN A 2 0.25 -4.48 -29.46
CA ASN A 2 -0.49 -5.53 -28.74
C ASN A 2 -0.42 -5.30 -27.22
N ALA A 3 -1.34 -5.87 -26.44
CA ALA A 3 -1.24 -5.86 -24.99
C ALA A 3 -0.02 -6.68 -24.52
N TYR A 4 0.42 -6.44 -23.27
CA TYR A 4 1.36 -7.35 -22.60
C TYR A 4 0.66 -8.70 -22.32
N ASP A 5 1.41 -9.80 -22.42
CA ASP A 5 0.84 -11.15 -22.32
C ASP A 5 0.68 -11.62 -20.86
N ASN A 6 1.50 -11.13 -19.93
CA ASN A 6 1.61 -11.70 -18.57
C ASN A 6 1.13 -10.78 -17.45
N PHE A 7 0.90 -9.50 -17.72
CA PHE A 7 0.39 -8.53 -16.76
C PHE A 7 -0.32 -7.37 -17.46
N ASN A 8 -1.12 -6.62 -16.71
CA ASN A 8 -1.73 -5.38 -17.18
C ASN A 8 -0.97 -4.16 -16.67
N VAL A 9 -0.96 -3.09 -17.46
CA VAL A 9 -0.51 -1.77 -17.00
C VAL A 9 -1.72 -0.86 -16.84
N ALA A 10 -1.81 -0.20 -15.68
CA ALA A 10 -2.86 0.76 -15.37
C ALA A 10 -2.27 2.16 -15.08
N LEU A 11 -2.96 3.21 -15.53
CA LEU A 11 -2.62 4.60 -15.19
C LEU A 11 -3.61 5.17 -14.19
N TYR A 12 -3.11 5.82 -13.15
CA TYR A 12 -3.95 6.47 -12.14
C TYR A 12 -4.15 7.96 -12.41
N PHE A 13 -5.41 8.40 -12.42
CA PHE A 13 -5.81 9.80 -12.59
C PHE A 13 -6.44 10.30 -11.30
N THR A 14 -5.75 11.22 -10.62
CA THR A 14 -6.28 11.90 -9.42
C THR A 14 -7.41 12.88 -9.77
N THR A 15 -8.21 13.30 -8.80
CA THR A 15 -9.25 14.33 -9.00
C THR A 15 -8.66 15.61 -9.57
N ARG A 16 -7.53 16.08 -9.01
CA ARG A 16 -6.78 17.25 -9.51
C ARG A 16 -6.35 17.08 -10.95
N CYS A 17 -5.87 15.89 -11.32
CA CYS A 17 -5.53 15.58 -12.70
C CYS A 17 -6.77 15.68 -13.58
N ILE A 18 -7.90 15.09 -13.18
CA ILE A 18 -9.13 15.07 -13.96
C ILE A 18 -9.68 16.48 -14.20
N GLU A 19 -9.66 17.32 -13.17
CA GLU A 19 -10.16 18.70 -13.25
C GLU A 19 -9.22 19.65 -13.99
N SER A 20 -7.89 19.46 -13.87
CA SER A 20 -6.91 20.30 -14.58
C SER A 20 -6.80 19.99 -16.06
N MET A 21 -7.19 18.79 -16.49
CA MET A 21 -7.22 18.46 -17.91
C MET A 21 -8.26 19.34 -18.64
N GLY A 22 -7.90 19.89 -19.80
CA GLY A 22 -8.80 20.80 -20.54
C GLY A 22 -9.87 20.06 -21.35
N THR A 23 -9.76 20.22 -22.67
CA THR A 23 -10.68 19.66 -23.67
C THR A 23 -10.30 18.25 -24.10
N ALA A 24 -11.16 17.61 -24.90
CA ALA A 24 -10.92 16.28 -25.45
C ALA A 24 -9.61 16.19 -26.27
N GLU A 25 -9.29 17.24 -27.03
CA GLU A 25 -8.06 17.33 -27.80
C GLU A 25 -6.82 17.38 -26.91
N HIS A 26 -6.95 17.96 -25.71
CA HIS A 26 -5.87 17.97 -24.72
C HIS A 26 -5.60 16.56 -24.21
N TYR A 27 -6.64 15.75 -23.96
CA TYR A 27 -6.47 14.33 -23.57
C TYR A 27 -5.77 13.55 -24.65
N GLU A 28 -6.26 13.64 -25.88
CA GLU A 28 -5.73 12.88 -27.00
C GLU A 28 -4.25 13.19 -27.23
N ARG A 29 -3.88 14.48 -27.22
CA ARG A 29 -2.48 14.88 -27.41
C ARG A 29 -1.57 14.34 -26.32
N ASN A 30 -1.99 14.47 -25.07
CA ASN A 30 -1.16 14.14 -23.92
C ASN A 30 -1.10 12.62 -23.70
N PHE A 31 -2.20 11.90 -23.91
CA PHE A 31 -2.26 10.46 -23.74
C PHE A 31 -1.45 9.71 -24.81
N ARG A 32 -1.26 10.29 -26.00
CA ARG A 32 -0.34 9.75 -27.04
C ARG A 32 1.07 9.52 -26.54
N PHE A 33 1.54 10.28 -25.55
CA PHE A 33 2.84 10.04 -24.92
C PHE A 33 2.89 8.65 -24.29
N PHE A 34 1.86 8.28 -23.52
CA PHE A 34 1.76 6.95 -22.91
C PHE A 34 1.51 5.87 -23.96
N GLU A 35 0.61 6.10 -24.93
CA GLU A 35 0.35 5.12 -26.01
C GLU A 35 1.60 4.81 -26.84
N LYS A 36 2.52 5.77 -26.98
CA LYS A 36 3.80 5.57 -27.68
C LYS A 36 4.75 4.64 -26.93
N HIS A 37 4.67 4.61 -25.60
CA HIS A 37 5.68 3.99 -24.75
C HIS A 37 5.16 2.79 -23.93
N LEU A 38 3.85 2.67 -23.75
CA LEU A 38 3.23 1.66 -22.89
C LEU A 38 2.01 1.02 -23.57
N HIS A 39 1.69 -0.20 -23.13
CA HIS A 39 0.42 -0.86 -23.46
C HIS A 39 -0.52 -0.79 -22.26
N CYS A 40 -1.20 0.35 -22.13
CA CYS A 40 -2.14 0.60 -21.04
C CYS A 40 -3.43 -0.20 -21.28
N ALA A 41 -3.71 -1.16 -20.40
CA ALA A 41 -4.93 -1.97 -20.46
C ALA A 41 -6.08 -1.30 -19.70
N LYS A 42 -5.75 -0.47 -18.70
CA LYS A 42 -6.73 0.13 -17.79
C LYS A 42 -6.35 1.54 -17.34
N VAL A 43 -7.34 2.32 -16.92
CA VAL A 43 -7.15 3.53 -16.13
C VAL A 43 -8.01 3.51 -14.87
N TYR A 44 -7.47 4.05 -13.78
CA TYR A 44 -8.23 4.37 -12.59
C TYR A 44 -8.59 5.85 -12.59
N LEU A 45 -9.88 6.15 -12.48
CA LEU A 45 -10.42 7.51 -12.43
C LEU A 45 -10.90 7.81 -11.02
N GLU A 46 -10.18 8.68 -10.32
CA GLU A 46 -10.50 9.05 -8.96
C GLU A 46 -11.76 9.91 -8.90
N THR A 47 -12.70 9.56 -8.02
CA THR A 47 -13.97 10.27 -7.84
C THR A 47 -13.89 11.32 -6.74
N HIS A 48 -13.06 11.07 -5.72
CA HIS A 48 -12.87 11.93 -4.56
C HIS A 48 -11.42 11.86 -4.07
N ARG A 49 -10.86 13.03 -3.78
CA ARG A 49 -9.61 13.22 -3.05
C ARG A 49 -9.59 14.62 -2.49
N ASP A 50 -9.13 14.74 -1.26
CA ASP A 50 -9.09 15.98 -0.52
C ASP A 50 -10.50 16.59 -0.47
N ASP A 51 -10.65 17.88 -0.70
CA ASP A 51 -11.95 18.56 -0.75
C ASP A 51 -12.52 18.68 -2.18
N MET A 52 -12.15 17.76 -3.09
CA MET A 52 -12.59 17.78 -4.48
C MET A 52 -13.28 16.48 -4.90
N ASP A 53 -14.46 16.66 -5.49
CA ASP A 53 -15.24 15.63 -6.15
C ASP A 53 -15.29 15.88 -7.66
N VAL A 54 -15.21 14.80 -8.45
CA VAL A 54 -15.34 14.87 -9.91
C VAL A 54 -16.78 14.58 -10.32
N SER A 55 -17.35 15.43 -11.18
CA SER A 55 -18.73 15.26 -11.64
C SER A 55 -18.95 13.98 -12.46
N ALA A 56 -20.16 13.42 -12.39
CA ALA A 56 -20.53 12.24 -13.18
C ALA A 56 -20.44 12.49 -14.70
N GLU A 57 -20.75 13.70 -15.17
CA GLU A 57 -20.62 14.07 -16.58
C GLU A 57 -19.16 13.94 -17.04
N ARG A 58 -18.24 14.48 -16.24
CA ARG A 58 -16.81 14.46 -16.49
C ARG A 58 -16.24 13.04 -16.49
N LEU A 59 -16.59 12.25 -15.47
CA LEU A 59 -16.18 10.84 -15.39
C LEU A 59 -16.72 10.03 -16.58
N ASN A 60 -17.99 10.19 -16.95
CA ASN A 60 -18.56 9.50 -18.11
C ASN A 60 -17.97 9.95 -19.45
N ALA A 61 -17.53 11.20 -19.58
CA ALA A 61 -16.78 11.66 -20.74
C ALA A 61 -15.42 10.95 -20.85
N LEU A 62 -14.67 10.86 -19.75
CA LEU A 62 -13.39 10.15 -19.71
C LEU A 62 -13.56 8.64 -19.94
N LYS A 63 -14.57 8.01 -19.33
CA LYS A 63 -14.90 6.60 -19.57
C LYS A 63 -15.11 6.32 -21.05
N ARG A 64 -15.91 7.15 -21.73
CA ARG A 64 -16.13 7.02 -23.18
C ARG A 64 -14.82 7.16 -23.95
N PHE A 65 -14.02 8.19 -23.67
CA PHE A 65 -12.73 8.41 -24.31
C PHE A 65 -11.79 7.19 -24.23
N PHE A 66 -11.65 6.58 -23.04
CA PHE A 66 -10.77 5.42 -22.87
C PHE A 66 -11.38 4.13 -23.44
N ASN A 67 -12.68 3.90 -23.25
CA ASN A 67 -13.35 2.72 -23.79
C ASN A 67 -13.35 2.71 -25.33
N ASP A 68 -13.49 3.87 -25.99
CA ASP A 68 -13.40 4.00 -27.45
C ASP A 68 -12.00 3.63 -27.98
N LYS A 69 -10.98 3.65 -27.12
CA LYS A 69 -9.61 3.19 -27.38
C LYS A 69 -9.36 1.73 -26.95
N GLY A 70 -10.37 1.05 -26.40
CA GLY A 70 -10.23 -0.31 -25.86
C GLY A 70 -9.52 -0.39 -24.50
N ILE A 71 -9.42 0.72 -23.77
CA ILE A 71 -8.79 0.80 -22.45
C ILE A 71 -9.90 0.77 -21.39
N ALA A 72 -9.84 -0.20 -20.48
CA ALA A 72 -10.83 -0.35 -19.43
C ALA A 72 -10.78 0.81 -18.42
N THR A 73 -11.90 1.11 -17.78
CA THR A 73 -11.98 2.16 -16.76
C THR A 73 -12.51 1.61 -15.43
N SER A 74 -11.77 1.86 -14.36
CA SER A 74 -12.17 1.56 -12.98
C SER A 74 -12.24 2.85 -12.16
N GLY A 75 -13.04 2.86 -11.11
CA GLY A 75 -13.13 3.98 -10.16
C GLY A 75 -12.02 3.92 -9.14
N ALA A 76 -11.68 5.07 -8.55
CA ALA A 76 -10.81 5.12 -7.38
C ALA A 76 -11.27 6.15 -6.36
N ILE A 77 -10.96 5.92 -5.09
CA ILE A 77 -11.34 6.80 -3.97
C ILE A 77 -10.13 7.00 -3.07
N THR A 78 -9.79 8.26 -2.77
CA THR A 78 -8.86 8.61 -1.70
C THR A 78 -9.59 9.38 -0.61
N THR A 79 -9.60 8.82 0.60
CA THR A 79 -10.37 9.32 1.75
C THR A 79 -9.65 10.43 2.52
N THR A 80 -9.24 11.47 1.81
CA THR A 80 -8.59 12.66 2.38
C THR A 80 -9.51 13.87 2.32
N LEU A 81 -9.24 14.87 3.15
CA LEU A 81 -9.84 16.19 3.15
C LEU A 81 -8.77 17.26 3.34
N MET A 82 -9.01 18.47 2.86
CA MET A 82 -8.23 19.63 3.30
C MET A 82 -8.79 20.17 4.62
N LYS A 83 -7.96 20.22 5.66
CA LYS A 83 -8.34 20.80 6.96
C LYS A 83 -7.39 21.93 7.35
N THR A 84 -7.94 23.02 7.89
CA THR A 84 -7.18 24.08 8.54
C THR A 84 -6.84 23.65 9.96
N THR A 85 -5.56 23.65 10.31
CA THR A 85 -5.06 23.22 11.61
C THR A 85 -4.12 24.28 12.18
N LYS A 86 -4.11 24.43 13.50
CA LYS A 86 -3.16 25.30 14.17
C LYS A 86 -1.74 24.74 13.98
N ASN A 87 -0.79 25.61 13.72
CA ASN A 87 0.62 25.25 13.63
C ASN A 87 1.10 24.63 14.95
N LYS A 88 2.06 23.70 14.83
CA LYS A 88 2.86 23.28 15.99
C LYS A 88 3.88 24.38 16.27
N PRO A 89 4.28 24.63 17.54
CA PRO A 89 5.24 25.67 17.89
C PRO A 89 6.52 25.61 17.03
N LEU A 90 7.04 24.41 16.77
CA LEU A 90 8.21 24.21 15.92
C LEU A 90 8.04 24.74 14.48
N ILE A 91 6.82 24.68 13.92
CA ILE A 91 6.53 25.21 12.58
C ILE A 91 6.55 26.75 12.62
N ASP A 92 5.97 27.34 13.65
CA ASP A 92 5.98 28.79 13.85
C ASP A 92 7.40 29.32 14.12
N GLU A 93 8.23 28.54 14.83
CA GLU A 93 9.62 28.88 15.17
C GLU A 93 10.60 28.72 14.00
N THR A 94 10.42 27.69 13.17
CA THR A 94 11.41 27.33 12.13
C THR A 94 10.99 27.69 10.71
N GLY A 95 9.69 27.92 10.47
CA GLY A 95 9.15 28.08 9.13
C GLY A 95 9.28 26.83 8.24
N VAL A 96 9.66 25.67 8.80
CA VAL A 96 9.83 24.42 8.04
C VAL A 96 8.50 23.67 7.99
N TYR A 97 7.96 23.54 6.78
CA TYR A 97 6.76 22.77 6.48
C TYR A 97 7.14 21.32 6.15
N GLY A 98 6.71 20.36 6.97
CA GLY A 98 6.70 18.95 6.57
C GLY A 98 5.31 18.58 6.03
N SER A 99 5.22 18.10 4.79
CA SER A 99 4.01 17.48 4.24
C SER A 99 4.24 15.98 4.02
N GLY A 100 3.38 15.16 4.61
CA GLY A 100 3.16 13.79 4.15
C GLY A 100 2.11 13.85 3.05
N GLY A 101 2.49 13.47 1.83
CA GLY A 101 1.58 13.34 0.68
C GLY A 101 1.22 14.65 -0.04
N THR A 102 1.52 14.68 -1.34
CA THR A 102 0.79 15.34 -2.44
C THR A 102 0.51 16.87 -2.42
N ILE A 103 1.02 17.67 -1.47
CA ILE A 103 1.05 19.13 -1.63
C ILE A 103 2.49 19.61 -1.85
N LEU A 104 2.76 20.06 -3.08
CA LEU A 104 3.97 20.79 -3.47
C LEU A 104 3.54 22.13 -4.09
N GLY A 105 4.11 23.25 -3.61
CA GLY A 105 3.93 24.57 -4.22
C GLY A 105 3.29 25.62 -3.31
N SER A 106 2.94 26.78 -3.87
CA SER A 106 2.48 27.99 -3.18
C SER A 106 1.22 27.82 -2.31
N GLU A 107 0.53 26.68 -2.40
CA GLU A 107 -0.60 26.31 -1.53
C GLU A 107 -0.18 25.83 -0.13
N THR A 108 1.12 25.69 0.15
CA THR A 108 1.65 25.46 1.51
C THR A 108 1.78 26.74 2.33
N SER A 109 1.38 27.89 1.77
CA SER A 109 1.44 29.17 2.48
C SER A 109 0.44 29.17 3.64
N PRO A 110 0.81 29.64 4.84
CA PRO A 110 -0.13 29.88 5.93
C PRO A 110 -1.27 30.75 5.41
N ILE A 111 -2.52 30.33 5.64
CA ILE A 111 -3.69 31.11 5.26
C ILE A 111 -3.78 32.34 6.19
N GLU A 112 -3.35 32.17 7.44
CA GLU A 112 -3.23 33.19 8.49
C GLU A 112 -2.07 32.80 9.43
N ASP A 113 -1.47 33.77 10.14
CA ASP A 113 -0.39 33.52 11.11
C ASP A 113 -0.82 32.47 12.15
N GLY A 114 -0.02 31.42 12.29
CA GLY A 114 -0.27 30.32 13.25
C GLY A 114 -1.24 29.23 12.76
N TYR A 115 -1.71 29.25 11.51
CA TYR A 115 -2.54 28.21 10.93
C TYR A 115 -2.05 27.73 9.57
N LYS A 116 -2.16 26.41 9.32
CA LYS A 116 -1.88 25.78 8.04
C LYS A 116 -3.08 25.02 7.51
N ARG A 117 -3.27 25.03 6.19
CA ARG A 117 -4.14 24.08 5.50
C ARG A 117 -3.31 22.85 5.12
N ALA A 118 -3.77 21.68 5.49
CA ALA A 118 -3.06 20.43 5.22
C ALA A 118 -4.04 19.32 4.87
N ILE A 119 -3.54 18.34 4.11
CA ILE A 119 -4.24 17.07 3.89
C ILE A 119 -4.43 16.37 5.23
N SER A 120 -5.62 15.86 5.46
CA SER A 120 -6.00 15.07 6.62
C SER A 120 -6.86 13.90 6.18
N MET A 121 -6.76 12.76 6.86
CA MET A 121 -7.64 11.63 6.59
C MET A 121 -9.06 11.92 7.12
N LEU A 122 -10.06 11.25 6.56
CA LEU A 122 -11.39 11.20 7.16
C LEU A 122 -11.31 10.72 8.62
N CYS A 123 -12.14 11.31 9.47
CA CYS A 123 -12.31 10.88 10.85
C CYS A 123 -13.42 9.83 10.91
N TYR A 124 -13.05 8.56 10.99
CA TYR A 124 -14.04 7.48 10.99
C TYR A 124 -14.86 7.32 12.28
N THR A 125 -14.85 8.32 13.17
CA THR A 125 -15.70 8.38 14.38
C THR A 125 -16.73 9.50 14.30
N THR A 126 -16.63 10.43 13.34
CA THR A 126 -17.62 11.50 13.16
C THR A 126 -18.68 11.08 12.14
N LYS A 127 -19.94 11.40 12.42
CA LYS A 127 -21.05 11.04 11.53
C LYS A 127 -20.89 11.71 10.17
N GLU A 128 -20.43 12.96 10.16
CA GLU A 128 -20.26 13.76 8.94
C GLU A 128 -19.27 13.12 7.97
N ASP A 129 -18.09 12.70 8.46
CA ASP A 129 -17.05 12.08 7.62
C ASP A 129 -17.47 10.66 7.18
N LEU A 130 -18.20 9.92 8.01
CA LEU A 130 -18.76 8.61 7.64
C LEU A 130 -19.89 8.71 6.59
N ASP A 131 -20.75 9.72 6.70
CA ASP A 131 -21.80 10.00 5.72
C ASP A 131 -21.18 10.41 4.38
N LEU A 132 -20.13 11.25 4.40
CA LEU A 132 -19.37 11.62 3.21
C LEU A 132 -18.77 10.37 2.55
N LEU A 133 -18.07 9.52 3.32
CA LEU A 133 -17.50 8.28 2.80
C LEU A 133 -18.57 7.40 2.13
N ALA A 134 -19.72 7.21 2.79
CA ALA A 134 -20.82 6.42 2.23
C ALA A 134 -21.34 7.01 0.91
N GLN A 135 -21.49 8.33 0.83
CA GLN A 135 -21.93 9.03 -0.37
C GLN A 135 -20.91 8.91 -1.51
N THR A 136 -19.63 9.12 -1.24
CA THR A 136 -18.54 8.97 -2.21
C THR A 136 -18.45 7.55 -2.76
N VAL A 137 -18.58 6.55 -1.89
CA VAL A 137 -18.56 5.14 -2.30
C VAL A 137 -19.79 4.79 -3.14
N ALA A 138 -20.99 5.21 -2.71
CA ALA A 138 -22.23 4.98 -3.46
C ALA A 138 -22.20 5.67 -4.84
N PHE A 139 -21.71 6.92 -4.90
CA PHE A 139 -21.52 7.66 -6.14
C PHE A 139 -20.57 6.91 -7.09
N SER A 140 -19.42 6.48 -6.58
CA SER A 140 -18.43 5.73 -7.37
C SER A 140 -19.02 4.41 -7.90
N ALA A 141 -19.75 3.66 -7.06
CA ALA A 141 -20.39 2.39 -7.43
C ALA A 141 -21.54 2.56 -8.43
N SER A 142 -22.15 3.76 -8.49
CA SER A 142 -23.15 4.07 -9.54
C SER A 142 -22.52 4.24 -10.93
N LEU A 143 -21.21 4.49 -10.98
CA LEU A 143 -20.49 4.78 -12.22
C LEU A 143 -19.54 3.66 -12.64
N PHE A 144 -19.00 2.86 -11.73
CA PHE A 144 -17.97 1.87 -12.04
C PHE A 144 -18.34 0.49 -11.49
N ASP A 145 -17.96 -0.55 -12.25
CA ASP A 145 -18.09 -1.96 -11.84
C ASP A 145 -16.88 -2.47 -11.06
N GLU A 146 -15.80 -1.70 -11.00
CA GLU A 146 -14.61 -1.97 -10.19
C GLU A 146 -14.12 -0.67 -9.56
N ILE A 147 -13.80 -0.70 -8.27
CA ILE A 147 -13.33 0.46 -7.51
C ILE A 147 -12.19 0.06 -6.59
N ILE A 148 -11.10 0.82 -6.63
CA ILE A 148 -10.01 0.72 -5.65
C ILE A 148 -10.11 1.84 -4.62
N ILE A 149 -9.99 1.49 -3.33
CA ILE A 149 -9.77 2.46 -2.26
C ILE A 149 -8.26 2.58 -2.00
N ASP A 150 -7.76 3.81 -2.12
CA ASP A 150 -6.35 4.15 -2.02
C ASP A 150 -5.81 3.94 -0.60
N ASP A 151 -4.49 3.85 -0.47
CA ASP A 151 -3.84 3.50 0.80
C ASP A 151 -3.84 4.64 1.85
N PHE A 152 -4.41 5.80 1.49
CA PHE A 152 -4.83 6.87 2.41
C PHE A 152 -6.13 6.54 3.18
N PHE A 153 -6.68 5.33 3.05
CA PHE A 153 -7.81 4.82 3.84
C PHE A 153 -7.49 4.60 5.34
N PHE A 154 -6.27 4.84 5.77
CA PHE A 154 -5.86 4.70 7.16
C PHE A 154 -6.41 5.78 8.09
N THR A 155 -6.31 5.55 9.40
CA THR A 155 -6.61 6.53 10.45
C THR A 155 -5.49 6.65 11.46
N ASN A 156 -4.98 7.87 11.60
CA ASN A 156 -4.13 8.28 12.72
C ASN A 156 -4.83 9.32 13.60
N CYS A 157 -6.14 9.48 13.45
CA CYS A 157 -6.88 10.54 14.10
C CYS A 157 -6.90 10.36 15.63
N THR A 158 -6.58 11.43 16.34
CA THR A 158 -6.58 11.49 17.82
C THR A 158 -7.40 12.69 18.31
N CYS A 159 -8.46 13.05 17.58
CA CYS A 159 -9.37 14.12 18.02
C CYS A 159 -10.10 13.71 19.32
N ALA A 160 -10.74 14.67 19.99
CA ALA A 160 -11.46 14.41 21.24
C ALA A 160 -12.50 13.28 21.10
N GLY A 161 -13.19 13.21 19.95
CA GLY A 161 -14.12 12.12 19.63
C GLY A 161 -13.45 10.75 19.55
N CYS A 162 -12.32 10.64 18.84
CA CYS A 162 -11.55 9.39 18.77
C CYS A 162 -10.97 8.98 20.13
N ILE A 163 -10.50 9.94 20.95
CA ILE A 163 -10.00 9.65 22.30
C ILE A 163 -11.13 9.11 23.19
N ALA A 164 -12.30 9.74 23.15
CA ALA A 164 -13.48 9.29 23.88
C ALA A 164 -13.95 7.90 23.40
N ALA A 165 -14.00 7.68 22.09
CA ALA A 165 -14.40 6.41 21.49
C ALA A 165 -13.39 5.28 21.76
N LYS A 166 -12.09 5.56 21.79
CA LYS A 166 -11.06 4.58 22.16
C LYS A 166 -11.30 4.05 23.57
N GLY A 167 -11.64 4.94 24.52
CA GLY A 167 -11.76 4.59 25.94
C GLY A 167 -10.44 4.04 26.48
N ASP A 168 -10.49 2.92 27.21
CA ASP A 168 -9.31 2.30 27.83
C ASP A 168 -8.55 1.34 26.89
N ARG A 169 -9.05 1.09 25.68
CA ARG A 169 -8.39 0.22 24.68
C ARG A 169 -7.05 0.79 24.22
N SER A 170 -6.15 -0.04 23.71
CA SER A 170 -4.99 0.47 22.97
C SER A 170 -5.43 1.18 21.68
N TRP A 171 -4.57 2.02 21.10
CA TRP A 171 -4.86 2.62 19.78
C TRP A 171 -4.99 1.55 18.70
N ALA A 172 -4.15 0.51 18.76
CA ALA A 172 -4.20 -0.58 17.80
C ALA A 172 -5.52 -1.34 17.85
N ASP A 173 -5.96 -1.78 19.03
CA ASP A 173 -7.22 -2.51 19.18
C ASP A 173 -8.42 -1.69 18.69
N PHE A 174 -8.47 -0.41 19.09
CA PHE A 174 -9.54 0.50 18.68
C PHE A 174 -9.56 0.70 17.16
N ARG A 175 -8.40 0.97 16.54
CA ARG A 175 -8.32 1.28 15.11
C ARG A 175 -8.58 0.05 14.25
N LEU A 176 -8.09 -1.12 14.65
CA LEU A 176 -8.36 -2.40 13.96
C LEU A 176 -9.85 -2.72 13.95
N GLU A 177 -10.54 -2.58 15.09
CA GLU A 177 -11.98 -2.80 15.20
C GLU A 177 -12.76 -1.75 14.39
N LEU A 178 -12.43 -0.46 14.58
CA LEU A 178 -13.08 0.65 13.90
C LEU A 178 -13.02 0.51 12.38
N MET A 179 -11.84 0.24 11.83
CA MET A 179 -11.67 0.16 10.38
C MET A 179 -12.23 -1.13 9.78
N THR A 180 -12.31 -2.22 10.55
CA THR A 180 -13.09 -3.41 10.15
C THR A 180 -14.55 -3.03 9.96
N ASP A 181 -15.12 -2.36 10.96
CA ASP A 181 -16.51 -1.90 10.96
C ASP A 181 -16.80 -0.90 9.84
N VAL A 182 -15.93 0.08 9.61
CA VAL A 182 -16.07 1.06 8.53
C VAL A 182 -15.99 0.37 7.17
N SER A 183 -15.07 -0.57 6.99
CA SER A 183 -14.93 -1.33 5.74
C SER A 183 -16.22 -2.08 5.41
N GLU A 184 -16.77 -2.82 6.36
CA GLU A 184 -17.97 -3.63 6.13
C GLU A 184 -19.25 -2.78 6.07
N LYS A 185 -19.49 -1.99 7.12
CA LYS A 185 -20.80 -1.34 7.36
C LYS A 185 -21.00 -0.06 6.58
N ILE A 186 -19.90 0.60 6.18
CA ILE A 186 -19.94 1.86 5.43
C ILE A 186 -19.50 1.63 3.99
N VAL A 187 -18.28 1.17 3.76
CA VAL A 187 -17.72 1.05 2.40
C VAL A 187 -18.45 -0.03 1.59
N ILE A 188 -18.33 -1.31 1.98
CA ILE A 188 -18.92 -2.41 1.20
C ILE A 188 -20.44 -2.29 1.12
N ARG A 189 -21.10 -1.96 2.24
CA ARG A 189 -22.56 -1.78 2.26
C ARG A 189 -23.04 -0.68 1.33
N ALA A 190 -22.39 0.50 1.31
CA ALA A 190 -22.79 1.59 0.43
C ALA A 190 -22.57 1.22 -1.05
N ALA A 191 -21.44 0.59 -1.37
CA ALA A 191 -21.12 0.18 -2.73
C ALA A 191 -22.15 -0.84 -3.26
N LYS A 192 -22.36 -1.94 -2.52
CA LYS A 192 -23.23 -3.05 -2.93
C LYS A 192 -24.72 -2.68 -2.91
N ALA A 193 -25.13 -1.66 -2.15
CA ALA A 193 -26.50 -1.15 -2.19
C ALA A 193 -26.85 -0.48 -3.53
N VAL A 194 -25.85 0.11 -4.21
CA VAL A 194 -26.02 0.74 -5.53
C VAL A 194 -25.73 -0.25 -6.66
N ASN A 195 -24.63 -0.99 -6.55
CA ASN A 195 -24.22 -2.00 -7.53
C ASN A 195 -23.85 -3.29 -6.79
N PRO A 196 -24.75 -4.28 -6.68
CA PRO A 196 -24.49 -5.54 -5.99
C PRO A 196 -23.28 -6.34 -6.54
N ASN A 197 -22.89 -6.08 -7.79
CA ASN A 197 -21.82 -6.79 -8.48
C ASN A 197 -20.49 -6.01 -8.53
N VAL A 198 -20.42 -4.81 -7.95
CA VAL A 198 -19.18 -3.99 -7.98
C VAL A 198 -18.02 -4.73 -7.32
N ASN A 199 -16.87 -4.79 -7.98
CA ASN A 199 -15.63 -5.34 -7.46
C ASN A 199 -14.91 -4.29 -6.61
N MET A 200 -14.88 -4.48 -5.28
CA MET A 200 -14.22 -3.56 -4.36
C MET A 200 -12.81 -4.04 -4.01
N ILE A 201 -11.82 -3.18 -4.23
CA ILE A 201 -10.40 -3.45 -4.01
C ILE A 201 -9.87 -2.57 -2.89
N ILE A 202 -9.17 -3.15 -1.90
CA ILE A 202 -8.42 -2.39 -0.89
C ILE A 202 -6.93 -2.38 -1.22
N LYS A 203 -6.33 -1.19 -1.26
CA LYS A 203 -4.88 -1.02 -1.37
C LYS A 203 -4.24 -0.97 0.01
N TYR A 204 -3.24 -1.82 0.24
CA TYR A 204 -2.42 -1.82 1.45
C TYR A 204 -1.10 -1.07 1.22
N PRO A 205 -0.69 -0.15 2.11
CA PRO A 205 0.51 0.67 1.92
C PRO A 205 1.81 -0.07 2.22
N ASN A 206 2.95 0.45 1.77
CA ASN A 206 4.26 -0.19 1.95
C ASN A 206 4.84 -0.22 3.39
N TRP A 207 4.17 0.38 4.38
CA TRP A 207 4.59 0.44 5.79
C TRP A 207 3.89 -0.63 6.67
N HIS A 208 3.99 -1.90 6.28
CA HIS A 208 3.31 -3.04 6.90
C HIS A 208 3.37 -3.09 8.44
N GLU A 209 4.52 -2.73 9.02
CA GLU A 209 4.80 -2.74 10.46
C GLU A 209 3.91 -1.80 11.30
N SER A 210 3.23 -0.85 10.65
CA SER A 210 2.39 0.17 11.28
C SER A 210 0.89 0.02 10.98
N TYR A 211 0.46 -1.04 10.28
CA TYR A 211 -0.93 -1.24 9.87
C TYR A 211 -1.92 -1.19 11.03
N GLN A 212 -1.65 -1.95 12.08
CA GLN A 212 -2.47 -2.03 13.26
C GLN A 212 -2.51 -0.70 14.04
N GLU A 213 -1.45 0.13 13.98
CA GLU A 213 -1.52 1.48 14.55
C GLU A 213 -2.38 2.42 13.72
N THR A 214 -2.75 2.07 12.50
CA THR A 214 -3.47 2.99 11.61
C THR A 214 -4.78 2.40 11.10
N GLY A 215 -5.16 1.22 11.59
CA GLY A 215 -6.43 0.56 11.29
C GLY A 215 -6.45 -0.23 10.00
N TYR A 216 -5.32 -0.45 9.32
CA TYR A 216 -5.27 -1.55 8.36
C TYR A 216 -5.31 -2.87 9.12
N ASN A 217 -6.35 -3.66 8.86
CA ASN A 217 -6.57 -4.96 9.46
C ASN A 217 -6.64 -6.03 8.37
N PRO A 218 -5.48 -6.51 7.86
CA PRO A 218 -5.46 -7.53 6.81
C PRO A 218 -6.17 -8.84 7.18
N GLU A 219 -6.25 -9.17 8.47
CA GLU A 219 -6.92 -10.38 8.96
C GLU A 219 -8.44 -10.36 8.66
N THR A 220 -9.08 -9.20 8.74
CA THR A 220 -10.52 -9.04 8.51
C THR A 220 -10.81 -8.41 7.15
N GLN A 221 -10.13 -7.32 6.80
CA GLN A 221 -10.40 -6.54 5.59
C GLN A 221 -10.17 -7.34 4.30
N ALA A 222 -9.16 -8.22 4.24
CA ALA A 222 -8.94 -9.06 3.05
C ALA A 222 -10.13 -10.00 2.77
N ARG A 223 -10.93 -10.35 3.79
CA ARG A 223 -12.15 -11.14 3.64
C ARG A 223 -13.36 -10.29 3.25
N ILE A 224 -13.38 -9.03 3.70
CA ILE A 224 -14.46 -8.06 3.46
C ILE A 224 -14.43 -7.54 2.01
N PHE A 225 -13.24 -7.19 1.50
CA PHE A 225 -13.08 -6.69 0.13
C PHE A 225 -13.00 -7.85 -0.89
N ASP A 226 -13.42 -7.60 -2.13
CA ASP A 226 -13.42 -8.60 -3.19
C ASP A 226 -11.98 -8.96 -3.61
N GLN A 227 -11.10 -7.95 -3.68
CA GLN A 227 -9.68 -8.10 -3.98
C GLN A 227 -8.79 -7.23 -3.08
N VAL A 228 -7.50 -7.57 -3.03
CA VAL A 228 -6.45 -6.80 -2.35
C VAL A 228 -5.47 -6.24 -3.38
N TYR A 229 -4.79 -5.15 -3.05
CA TYR A 229 -3.80 -4.47 -3.88
C TYR A 229 -2.64 -4.00 -3.01
N THR A 230 -1.43 -3.91 -3.54
CA THR A 230 -0.24 -3.54 -2.76
C THR A 230 0.41 -2.25 -3.24
N GLY A 231 0.73 -1.37 -2.31
CA GLY A 231 1.67 -0.28 -2.50
C GLY A 231 3.10 -0.81 -2.57
N THR A 232 3.75 -0.64 -3.72
CA THR A 232 5.13 -1.06 -4.00
C THR A 232 6.03 0.15 -4.22
N GLU A 233 5.68 1.29 -3.62
CA GLU A 233 6.37 2.57 -3.81
C GLU A 233 7.64 2.66 -2.96
N THR A 234 8.53 1.66 -3.04
CA THR A 234 9.81 1.73 -2.32
C THR A 234 10.77 2.65 -3.06
N ARG A 235 11.07 3.79 -2.45
CA ARG A 235 11.86 4.91 -3.01
C ARG A 235 13.35 4.76 -2.65
N ASP A 236 14.13 5.84 -2.77
CA ASP A 236 15.48 5.88 -2.21
C ASP A 236 15.44 5.66 -0.68
N ALA A 237 16.03 4.57 -0.21
CA ALA A 237 16.05 4.20 1.21
C ALA A 237 16.82 5.20 2.09
N ASN A 238 17.81 5.90 1.55
CA ASN A 238 18.66 6.82 2.32
C ASN A 238 18.11 8.25 2.36
N HIS A 239 17.28 8.62 1.39
CA HIS A 239 16.85 10.01 1.20
C HIS A 239 15.34 10.20 1.16
N SER A 240 14.55 9.13 1.26
CA SER A 240 13.09 9.23 1.39
C SER A 240 12.66 9.29 2.85
N ALA A 241 11.51 9.95 3.09
CA ALA A 241 10.93 10.07 4.43
C ALA A 241 10.47 8.72 5.03
N GLN A 242 10.36 7.67 4.23
CA GLN A 242 9.94 6.34 4.68
C GLN A 242 11.12 5.43 5.03
N SER A 243 12.31 5.68 4.48
CA SER A 243 13.52 4.87 4.68
C SER A 243 13.33 3.36 4.48
N LEU A 244 12.42 2.96 3.59
CA LEU A 244 12.09 1.55 3.35
C LEU A 244 13.14 0.88 2.45
N PRO A 245 13.55 -0.36 2.73
CA PRO A 245 14.41 -1.11 1.81
C PRO A 245 13.65 -1.45 0.53
N ARG A 246 14.34 -1.35 -0.62
CA ARG A 246 13.69 -1.51 -1.94
C ARG A 246 13.06 -2.88 -2.16
N TYR A 247 13.66 -3.94 -1.58
CA TYR A 247 13.11 -5.30 -1.61
C TYR A 247 11.70 -5.41 -0.99
N GLY A 248 11.30 -4.42 -0.18
CA GLY A 248 9.94 -4.29 0.36
C GLY A 248 8.84 -4.35 -0.73
N SER A 249 9.13 -3.86 -1.95
CA SER A 249 8.22 -3.98 -3.09
C SER A 249 7.91 -5.43 -3.45
N TYR A 250 8.90 -6.32 -3.32
CA TYR A 250 8.71 -7.74 -3.57
C TYR A 250 8.09 -8.43 -2.37
N SER A 251 8.68 -8.29 -1.18
CA SER A 251 8.28 -9.05 0.01
C SER A 251 6.85 -8.74 0.45
N LEU A 252 6.41 -7.48 0.37
CA LEU A 252 5.05 -7.11 0.71
C LEU A 252 4.05 -7.69 -0.28
N MET A 253 4.35 -7.65 -1.59
CA MET A 253 3.53 -8.31 -2.60
C MET A 253 3.35 -9.81 -2.28
N ARG A 254 4.43 -10.48 -1.85
CA ARG A 254 4.38 -11.89 -1.45
C ARG A 254 3.55 -12.13 -0.18
N TRP A 255 3.66 -11.25 0.81
CA TRP A 255 2.87 -11.34 2.04
C TRP A 255 1.37 -11.10 1.78
N VAL A 256 1.04 -10.07 0.99
CA VAL A 256 -0.33 -9.71 0.61
C VAL A 256 -0.99 -10.78 -0.27
N GLU A 257 -0.27 -11.39 -1.22
CA GLU A 257 -0.77 -12.52 -2.02
C GLU A 257 -1.33 -13.64 -1.13
N LYS A 258 -0.68 -13.91 0.01
CA LYS A 258 -1.10 -14.99 0.92
C LYS A 258 -2.37 -14.67 1.70
N LEU A 259 -2.76 -13.38 1.83
CA LEU A 259 -4.00 -13.00 2.49
C LEU A 259 -5.22 -13.56 1.76
N LYS A 260 -5.17 -13.53 0.44
CA LYS A 260 -6.27 -13.93 -0.44
C LYS A 260 -5.72 -14.48 -1.76
N PRO A 261 -5.16 -15.71 -1.76
CA PRO A 261 -4.50 -16.27 -2.93
C PRO A 261 -5.36 -16.21 -4.19
N GLY A 262 -4.79 -15.71 -5.28
CA GLY A 262 -5.50 -15.54 -6.56
C GLY A 262 -6.37 -14.29 -6.68
N HIS A 263 -6.62 -13.55 -5.60
CA HIS A 263 -7.40 -12.30 -5.57
C HIS A 263 -6.57 -11.07 -5.19
N HIS A 264 -5.25 -11.15 -5.37
CA HIS A 264 -4.37 -9.99 -5.38
C HIS A 264 -4.35 -9.40 -6.79
N ALA A 265 -4.83 -8.16 -6.91
CA ALA A 265 -5.01 -7.48 -8.18
C ALA A 265 -3.69 -6.99 -8.79
N GLY A 266 -2.75 -6.50 -7.98
CA GLY A 266 -1.49 -5.96 -8.49
C GLY A 266 -0.69 -5.13 -7.51
N GLY A 267 0.38 -4.52 -8.03
CA GLY A 267 1.26 -3.58 -7.33
C GLY A 267 1.18 -2.17 -7.90
N TRP A 268 1.51 -1.19 -7.08
CA TRP A 268 1.36 0.24 -7.36
C TRP A 268 2.70 0.94 -7.18
N ILE A 269 3.15 1.68 -8.19
CA ILE A 269 4.45 2.36 -8.20
C ILE A 269 4.29 3.86 -8.43
N ASP A 270 5.24 4.65 -7.93
CA ASP A 270 5.27 6.10 -8.15
C ASP A 270 6.71 6.62 -8.40
N SER A 271 6.80 7.79 -9.03
CA SER A 271 8.09 8.43 -9.31
C SER A 271 8.63 9.25 -8.12
N LEU A 272 7.87 9.41 -7.03
CA LEU A 272 8.31 10.22 -5.89
C LEU A 272 9.54 9.60 -5.24
N GLY A 273 10.47 10.45 -4.79
CA GLY A 273 11.72 10.02 -4.17
C GLY A 273 12.62 9.13 -5.04
N SER A 274 12.27 8.90 -6.31
CA SER A 274 13.05 8.17 -7.30
C SER A 274 13.78 9.11 -8.27
N MET A 275 13.61 10.42 -8.11
CA MET A 275 14.23 11.47 -8.95
C MET A 275 15.77 11.45 -8.98
N PRO A 276 16.50 11.07 -7.92
CA PRO A 276 17.96 10.99 -8.02
C PRO A 276 18.44 9.94 -9.03
N HIS A 277 17.69 8.84 -9.17
CA HIS A 277 18.04 7.72 -10.04
C HIS A 277 16.80 7.02 -10.60
N ILE A 278 16.61 7.10 -11.92
CA ILE A 278 15.52 6.43 -12.65
C ILE A 278 15.46 4.91 -12.37
N SER A 279 16.59 4.29 -12.05
CA SER A 279 16.67 2.86 -11.70
C SER A 279 15.81 2.50 -10.49
N TYR A 280 15.58 3.41 -9.54
CA TYR A 280 14.71 3.13 -8.39
C TYR A 280 13.25 3.00 -8.81
N PHE A 281 12.79 3.86 -9.72
CA PHE A 281 11.45 3.75 -10.29
C PHE A 281 11.28 2.46 -11.09
N LEU A 282 12.27 2.11 -11.92
CA LEU A 282 12.25 0.86 -12.69
C LEU A 282 12.29 -0.37 -11.78
N GLU A 283 13.09 -0.35 -10.72
CA GLU A 283 13.19 -1.49 -9.81
C GLU A 283 11.87 -1.78 -9.08
N GLN A 284 11.06 -0.76 -8.75
CA GLN A 284 9.72 -0.98 -8.22
C GLN A 284 8.88 -1.86 -9.18
N ALA A 285 8.93 -1.59 -10.49
CA ALA A 285 8.25 -2.41 -11.50
C ALA A 285 8.82 -3.83 -11.57
N HIS A 286 10.14 -3.99 -11.57
CA HIS A 286 10.80 -5.30 -11.58
C HIS A 286 10.37 -6.14 -10.38
N LEU A 287 10.49 -5.61 -9.17
CA LEU A 287 10.16 -6.31 -7.93
C LEU A 287 8.68 -6.68 -7.87
N THR A 288 7.80 -5.79 -8.30
CA THR A 288 6.35 -6.04 -8.38
C THR A 288 6.03 -7.21 -9.32
N LEU A 289 6.61 -7.21 -10.52
CA LEU A 289 6.31 -8.22 -11.54
C LEU A 289 7.00 -9.56 -11.24
N PHE A 290 8.22 -9.55 -10.68
CA PHE A 290 8.85 -10.78 -10.18
C PHE A 290 8.12 -11.38 -8.98
N ALA A 291 7.44 -10.56 -8.17
CA ALA A 291 6.54 -11.04 -7.13
C ALA A 291 5.20 -11.59 -7.66
N LYS A 292 5.00 -11.61 -8.99
CA LYS A 292 3.80 -12.06 -9.72
C LYS A 292 2.59 -11.14 -9.61
N GLY A 293 2.80 -9.82 -9.53
CA GLY A 293 1.71 -8.86 -9.69
C GLY A 293 1.02 -8.99 -11.06
N LYS A 294 -0.30 -9.09 -11.07
CA LYS A 294 -1.12 -9.22 -12.29
C LYS A 294 -1.37 -7.87 -12.97
N GLU A 295 -1.30 -6.79 -12.21
CA GLU A 295 -1.41 -5.42 -12.68
C GLU A 295 -0.30 -4.57 -12.07
N LEU A 296 0.26 -3.66 -12.88
CA LEU A 296 1.18 -2.62 -12.46
C LEU A 296 0.50 -1.26 -12.63
N THR A 297 0.14 -0.63 -11.52
CA THR A 297 -0.49 0.70 -11.53
C THR A 297 0.58 1.78 -11.40
N LEU A 298 0.51 2.78 -12.27
CA LEU A 298 1.44 3.90 -12.31
C LEU A 298 0.79 5.17 -11.73
N PHE A 299 1.29 5.63 -10.60
CA PHE A 299 0.84 6.85 -9.94
C PHE A 299 1.81 8.02 -10.13
N CYS A 300 1.36 9.17 -10.61
CA CYS A 300 0.09 9.41 -11.29
C CYS A 300 0.34 10.03 -12.66
N TYR A 301 -0.67 9.97 -13.53
CA TYR A 301 -0.58 10.45 -14.91
C TYR A 301 0.12 11.81 -15.02
N SER A 302 -0.28 12.79 -14.20
CA SER A 302 0.25 14.16 -14.25
C SER A 302 1.72 14.27 -13.83
N TRP A 303 2.24 13.29 -13.09
CA TRP A 303 3.64 13.25 -12.66
C TRP A 303 4.53 12.44 -13.60
N LEU A 304 3.92 11.70 -14.52
CA LEU A 304 4.63 10.77 -15.40
C LEU A 304 4.66 11.24 -16.85
N ILE A 305 3.69 12.04 -17.26
CA ILE A 305 3.63 12.59 -18.61
C ILE A 305 4.88 13.42 -18.93
N ASP A 306 5.41 13.24 -20.14
CA ASP A 306 6.60 13.92 -20.65
C ASP A 306 7.85 13.78 -19.76
N THR A 307 7.91 12.73 -18.93
CA THR A 307 9.08 12.43 -18.11
C THR A 307 9.96 11.34 -18.74
N VAL A 308 11.23 11.29 -18.31
CA VAL A 308 12.18 10.24 -18.71
C VAL A 308 11.78 8.84 -18.19
N HIS A 309 10.90 8.76 -17.19
CA HIS A 309 10.50 7.51 -16.55
C HIS A 309 9.73 6.59 -17.50
N ILE A 310 8.79 7.14 -18.27
CA ILE A 310 7.87 6.35 -19.09
C ILE A 310 8.54 5.68 -20.29
N PRO A 311 9.41 6.34 -21.07
CA PRO A 311 10.15 5.66 -22.14
C PRO A 311 11.04 4.54 -21.62
N ALA A 312 11.72 4.75 -20.48
CA ALA A 312 12.58 3.73 -19.88
C ALA A 312 11.76 2.56 -19.33
N LEU A 313 10.64 2.84 -18.67
CA LEU A 313 9.73 1.81 -18.17
C LEU A 313 9.14 1.00 -19.32
N GLY A 314 8.66 1.65 -20.37
CA GLY A 314 8.16 0.97 -21.57
C GLY A 314 9.14 -0.03 -22.14
N TYR A 315 10.41 0.38 -22.28
CA TYR A 315 11.48 -0.52 -22.74
C TYR A 315 11.71 -1.71 -21.80
N GLU A 316 11.71 -1.50 -20.48
CA GLU A 316 11.87 -2.60 -19.52
C GLU A 316 10.64 -3.50 -19.44
N LEU A 317 9.41 -2.98 -19.58
CA LEU A 317 8.19 -3.78 -19.54
C LEU A 317 8.10 -4.79 -20.69
N GLU A 318 8.53 -4.42 -21.90
CA GLU A 318 8.64 -5.38 -23.03
C GLU A 318 9.55 -6.57 -22.69
N ARG A 319 10.64 -6.31 -21.95
CA ARG A 319 11.59 -7.35 -21.54
C ARG A 319 11.05 -8.15 -20.36
N LEU A 320 10.45 -7.47 -19.39
CA LEU A 320 9.85 -8.09 -18.22
C LEU A 320 8.72 -9.02 -18.62
N ASP A 321 7.86 -8.66 -19.57
CA ASP A 321 6.78 -9.51 -20.07
C ASP A 321 7.30 -10.86 -20.56
N GLN A 322 8.38 -10.84 -21.35
CA GLN A 322 9.04 -12.07 -21.79
C GLN A 322 9.62 -12.89 -20.61
N VAL A 323 10.33 -12.24 -19.70
CA VAL A 323 11.03 -12.93 -18.60
C VAL A 323 10.06 -13.49 -17.58
N VAL A 324 9.03 -12.73 -17.18
CA VAL A 324 8.05 -13.19 -16.18
C VAL A 324 7.16 -14.30 -16.71
N GLY A 325 6.90 -14.35 -18.02
CA GLY A 325 6.23 -15.47 -18.69
C GLY A 325 7.05 -16.77 -18.69
N MET A 326 8.38 -16.68 -18.61
CA MET A 326 9.25 -17.85 -18.44
C MET A 326 9.48 -18.22 -16.96
N ALA A 327 9.21 -17.31 -16.03
CA ALA A 327 9.46 -17.51 -14.61
C ALA A 327 8.38 -18.39 -13.95
N GLY A 328 8.82 -19.32 -13.09
CA GLY A 328 7.92 -20.12 -12.25
C GLY A 328 7.28 -19.34 -11.10
N GLN A 329 6.71 -20.06 -10.13
CA GLN A 329 6.20 -19.45 -8.90
C GLN A 329 7.35 -18.98 -8.01
N PRO A 330 7.20 -17.83 -7.31
CA PRO A 330 8.13 -17.39 -6.28
C PRO A 330 8.41 -18.48 -5.24
N VAL A 331 9.69 -18.67 -4.93
CA VAL A 331 10.16 -19.59 -3.88
C VAL A 331 11.21 -18.87 -3.03
N GLY A 332 11.28 -19.20 -1.75
CA GLY A 332 12.21 -18.57 -0.82
C GLY A 332 12.17 -19.19 0.56
N ILE A 333 13.01 -18.69 1.45
CA ILE A 333 13.03 -19.04 2.87
C ILE A 333 11.76 -18.48 3.50
N ALA A 334 10.99 -19.34 4.17
CA ALA A 334 9.74 -18.91 4.79
C ALA A 334 10.05 -17.97 5.98
N VAL A 335 9.42 -16.79 5.99
CA VAL A 335 9.45 -15.89 7.14
C VAL A 335 8.09 -15.90 7.81
N TYR A 336 8.02 -16.28 9.09
CA TYR A 336 6.77 -16.27 9.82
C TYR A 336 6.52 -14.89 10.44
N GLU A 337 5.58 -14.14 9.88
CA GLU A 337 5.19 -12.81 10.33
C GLU A 337 3.67 -12.74 10.51
N PRO A 338 3.15 -13.06 11.71
CA PRO A 338 1.72 -13.09 11.98
C PRO A 338 1.08 -11.71 11.84
N PHE A 339 -0.26 -11.69 11.81
CA PHE A 339 -0.98 -10.41 11.80
C PHE A 339 -0.60 -9.52 12.98
N HIS A 340 -0.62 -8.20 12.72
CA HIS A 340 -0.41 -7.15 13.73
C HIS A 340 0.96 -7.22 14.43
N ALA A 341 1.91 -7.95 13.85
CA ALA A 341 3.23 -8.17 14.40
C ALA A 341 4.13 -6.92 14.32
N ARG A 342 5.18 -6.88 15.15
CA ARG A 342 6.18 -5.78 15.18
C ARG A 342 7.55 -6.26 15.61
N GLY A 343 8.59 -5.57 15.15
CA GLY A 343 9.96 -5.76 15.61
C GLY A 343 10.82 -6.39 14.54
N ASP A 344 12.11 -6.07 14.58
CA ASP A 344 13.05 -6.34 13.48
C ASP A 344 12.50 -5.82 12.13
N ASN A 345 11.93 -4.60 12.16
CA ASN A 345 11.25 -3.99 11.01
C ASN A 345 12.15 -4.06 9.77
N HIS A 346 11.61 -4.61 8.68
CA HIS A 346 12.28 -4.76 7.38
C HIS A 346 13.61 -5.55 7.39
N LEU A 347 13.90 -6.34 8.43
CA LEU A 347 15.13 -7.12 8.48
C LEU A 347 15.23 -8.08 7.29
N TYR A 348 14.16 -8.80 6.97
CA TYR A 348 14.15 -9.69 5.81
C TYR A 348 14.21 -8.91 4.48
N ASP A 349 13.78 -7.66 4.44
CA ASP A 349 13.92 -6.82 3.24
C ASP A 349 15.37 -6.38 3.04
N HIS A 350 16.06 -5.99 4.11
CA HIS A 350 17.50 -5.69 4.07
C HIS A 350 18.32 -6.90 3.62
N LEU A 351 18.00 -8.09 4.12
CA LEU A 351 18.65 -9.32 3.70
C LEU A 351 18.24 -9.71 2.26
N GLY A 352 17.02 -9.40 1.85
CA GLY A 352 16.55 -9.53 0.47
C GLY A 352 17.34 -8.68 -0.50
N MET A 353 17.69 -7.45 -0.11
CA MET A 353 18.61 -6.59 -0.86
C MET A 353 20.02 -7.20 -1.02
N ALA A 354 20.42 -8.10 -0.12
CA ALA A 354 21.67 -8.86 -0.21
C ALA A 354 21.55 -10.16 -1.03
N GLY A 355 20.39 -10.41 -1.65
CA GLY A 355 20.15 -11.56 -2.53
C GLY A 355 19.56 -12.80 -1.83
N ILE A 356 19.09 -12.67 -0.59
CA ILE A 356 18.42 -13.78 0.11
C ILE A 356 16.92 -13.72 -0.18
N ALA A 357 16.42 -14.68 -0.96
CA ALA A 357 14.99 -14.76 -1.29
C ALA A 357 14.17 -15.17 -0.05
N PHE A 358 13.51 -14.19 0.57
CA PHE A 358 12.55 -14.43 1.65
C PHE A 358 11.11 -14.41 1.14
N GLU A 359 10.29 -15.27 1.73
CA GLU A 359 8.90 -15.53 1.35
C GLU A 359 7.99 -15.37 2.60
N PRO A 360 7.67 -14.13 3.01
CA PRO A 360 6.96 -13.84 4.26
C PRO A 360 5.52 -14.34 4.25
N THR A 361 4.96 -14.64 5.42
CA THR A 361 3.58 -15.11 5.59
C THR A 361 3.02 -14.92 6.99
N HIS A 362 1.72 -14.64 7.07
CA HIS A 362 0.96 -14.56 8.32
C HIS A 362 0.52 -15.92 8.89
N ALA A 363 0.49 -16.96 8.06
CA ALA A 363 0.19 -18.32 8.48
C ALA A 363 1.49 -19.04 8.80
N PHE A 364 1.50 -19.91 9.82
CA PHE A 364 2.71 -20.66 10.12
C PHE A 364 3.05 -21.58 8.91
N PRO A 365 4.27 -21.50 8.35
CA PRO A 365 4.59 -22.18 7.10
C PRO A 365 4.45 -23.70 7.20
N ASP A 366 3.75 -24.31 6.24
CA ASP A 366 3.76 -25.77 6.07
C ASP A 366 4.93 -26.15 5.14
N THR A 367 6.10 -26.34 5.74
CA THR A 367 7.34 -26.68 5.03
C THR A 367 8.17 -27.62 5.89
N SER A 368 9.03 -28.42 5.25
CA SER A 368 10.08 -29.18 5.95
C SER A 368 11.42 -28.45 5.96
N GLY A 369 11.48 -27.24 5.38
CA GLY A 369 12.71 -26.45 5.29
C GLY A 369 12.95 -25.51 6.47
N LEU A 370 13.84 -24.54 6.26
CA LEU A 370 14.13 -23.49 7.22
C LEU A 370 12.95 -22.51 7.38
N VAL A 371 12.54 -22.26 8.62
CA VAL A 371 11.64 -21.17 8.98
C VAL A 371 12.42 -20.07 9.69
N PHE A 372 12.36 -18.85 9.16
CA PHE A 372 12.94 -17.66 9.76
C PHE A 372 11.91 -16.98 10.66
N VAL A 373 12.26 -16.78 11.94
CA VAL A 373 11.44 -16.07 12.92
C VAL A 373 12.17 -14.84 13.44
N THR A 374 11.46 -13.73 13.48
CA THR A 374 11.97 -12.43 13.93
C THR A 374 11.28 -12.02 15.22
N ALA A 375 11.68 -10.89 15.80
CA ALA A 375 11.00 -10.31 16.96
C ALA A 375 9.48 -10.17 16.72
N ALA A 376 9.04 -9.94 15.47
CA ALA A 376 7.65 -9.90 15.05
C ALA A 376 6.90 -11.23 15.30
N SER A 377 7.54 -12.36 15.05
CA SER A 377 6.95 -13.69 15.25
C SER A 377 6.52 -13.96 16.70
N ALA A 378 7.13 -13.26 17.67
CA ALA A 378 6.82 -13.38 19.10
C ALA A 378 5.44 -12.81 19.50
N THR A 379 4.74 -12.12 18.58
CA THR A 379 3.35 -11.68 18.75
C THR A 379 2.40 -12.87 18.88
N ASP A 380 2.68 -13.98 18.20
CA ASP A 380 1.88 -15.20 18.32
C ASP A 380 2.18 -15.94 19.63
N ALA A 381 1.18 -16.01 20.51
CA ALA A 381 1.31 -16.69 21.80
C ALA A 381 1.62 -18.19 21.67
N ALA A 382 1.27 -18.83 20.55
CA ALA A 382 1.50 -20.24 20.28
C ALA A 382 2.78 -20.51 19.46
N VAL A 383 3.63 -19.48 19.22
CA VAL A 383 4.78 -19.61 18.32
C VAL A 383 5.76 -20.69 18.77
N ILE A 384 5.99 -20.85 20.08
CA ILE A 384 6.91 -21.88 20.59
C ILE A 384 6.41 -23.29 20.26
N ASP A 385 5.12 -23.56 20.44
CA ASP A 385 4.56 -24.88 20.15
C ASP A 385 4.58 -25.19 18.66
N LYS A 386 4.32 -24.18 17.81
CA LYS A 386 4.46 -24.30 16.35
C LYS A 386 5.90 -24.62 15.96
N LEU A 387 6.88 -23.93 16.55
CA LEU A 387 8.30 -24.16 16.31
C LEU A 387 8.77 -25.54 16.80
N LYS A 388 8.33 -25.99 17.99
CA LYS A 388 8.58 -27.37 18.46
C LYS A 388 8.02 -28.39 17.47
N GLY A 389 6.79 -28.19 17.03
CA GLY A 389 6.14 -29.06 16.05
C GLY A 389 6.91 -29.12 14.73
N HIS A 390 7.45 -27.99 14.27
CA HIS A 390 8.29 -27.91 13.07
C HIS A 390 9.61 -28.68 13.22
N LEU A 391 10.34 -28.48 14.32
CA LEU A 391 11.59 -29.19 14.61
C LEU A 391 11.37 -30.70 14.75
N LEU A 392 10.30 -31.13 15.43
CA LEU A 392 9.98 -32.55 15.59
C LEU A 392 9.65 -33.26 14.28
N LYS A 393 9.18 -32.50 13.27
CA LYS A 393 8.98 -32.99 11.89
C LYS A 393 10.28 -33.01 11.08
N GLY A 394 11.40 -32.56 11.64
CA GLY A 394 12.72 -32.53 11.00
C GLY A 394 13.04 -31.23 10.24
N GLY A 395 12.23 -30.18 10.41
CA GLY A 395 12.52 -28.86 9.85
C GLY A 395 13.52 -28.07 10.69
N ASP A 396 14.06 -26.99 10.11
CA ASP A 396 15.03 -26.10 10.78
C ASP A 396 14.40 -24.74 11.13
N ILE A 397 14.98 -24.07 12.13
CA ILE A 397 14.58 -22.71 12.53
C ILE A 397 15.82 -21.81 12.57
N CYS A 398 15.69 -20.61 12.02
CA CYS A 398 16.61 -19.50 12.28
C CYS A 398 15.84 -18.41 13.02
N MET A 399 16.32 -18.01 14.18
CA MET A 399 15.69 -16.99 15.03
C MET A 399 16.61 -15.80 15.23
N THR A 400 16.04 -14.59 15.18
CA THR A 400 16.80 -13.36 15.49
C THR A 400 17.09 -13.24 16.98
N SER A 401 18.07 -12.42 17.32
CA SER A 401 18.32 -12.03 18.72
C SER A 401 17.12 -11.30 19.34
N GLY A 402 16.36 -10.54 18.54
CA GLY A 402 15.12 -9.88 18.96
C GLY A 402 14.00 -10.88 19.29
N PHE A 403 13.83 -11.95 18.50
CA PHE A 403 12.94 -13.05 18.85
C PHE A 403 13.38 -13.73 20.15
N LEU A 404 14.67 -14.08 20.24
CA LEU A 404 15.24 -14.73 21.42
C LEU A 404 14.96 -13.89 22.67
N GLN A 405 15.27 -12.59 22.64
CA GLN A 405 15.02 -11.66 23.76
C GLN A 405 13.55 -11.67 24.20
N ARG A 406 12.60 -11.59 23.26
CA ARG A 406 11.15 -11.53 23.57
C ARG A 406 10.58 -12.85 24.08
N MET A 407 11.24 -13.96 23.81
CA MET A 407 10.78 -15.30 24.18
C MET A 407 11.54 -15.91 25.37
N GLN A 408 12.57 -15.26 25.90
CA GLN A 408 13.19 -15.67 27.15
C GLN A 408 12.16 -15.67 28.30
N GLY A 409 12.16 -16.73 29.09
CA GLY A 409 11.16 -16.98 30.14
C GLY A 409 9.80 -17.40 29.61
N ARG A 410 9.65 -17.60 28.29
CA ARG A 410 8.40 -17.96 27.61
C ARG A 410 8.52 -19.24 26.79
N GLY A 411 9.53 -20.07 27.06
CA GLY A 411 9.64 -21.44 26.51
C GLY A 411 10.66 -21.61 25.38
N VAL A 412 11.33 -20.54 24.93
CA VAL A 412 12.44 -20.65 23.96
C VAL A 412 13.60 -21.49 24.49
N GLU A 413 13.71 -21.62 25.81
CA GLU A 413 14.69 -22.45 26.50
C GLU A 413 14.59 -23.94 26.18
N GLU A 414 13.42 -24.40 25.74
CA GLU A 414 13.23 -25.78 25.27
C GLU A 414 13.77 -26.00 23.84
N LEU A 415 13.99 -24.92 23.08
CA LEU A 415 14.48 -24.96 21.71
C LEU A 415 16.00 -24.77 21.63
N THR A 416 16.60 -24.04 22.57
CA THR A 416 18.01 -23.67 22.53
C THR A 416 18.59 -23.34 23.90
N SER A 417 19.91 -23.54 24.06
CA SER A 417 20.69 -23.08 25.23
C SER A 417 21.20 -21.65 25.10
N ALA A 418 21.05 -21.00 23.93
CA ALA A 418 21.41 -19.61 23.74
C ALA A 418 20.55 -18.68 24.62
N ARG A 419 21.16 -17.64 25.17
CA ARG A 419 20.47 -16.61 25.96
C ARG A 419 20.84 -15.24 25.42
N TYR A 420 19.83 -14.40 25.21
CA TYR A 420 20.04 -13.00 24.91
C TYR A 420 20.69 -12.32 26.13
N THR A 421 21.74 -11.56 25.86
CA THR A 421 22.39 -10.67 26.83
C THR A 421 22.50 -9.29 26.20
N ASP A 422 22.58 -8.24 27.01
CA ASP A 422 22.80 -6.87 26.50
C ASP A 422 24.25 -6.61 26.06
N GLN A 423 25.09 -7.66 25.94
CA GLN A 423 26.44 -7.52 25.44
C GLN A 423 26.40 -7.21 23.94
N LYS A 424 26.98 -6.06 23.57
CA LYS A 424 27.15 -5.65 22.18
C LYS A 424 28.62 -5.85 21.79
N SER A 425 28.85 -6.54 20.69
CA SER A 425 30.17 -6.58 20.07
C SER A 425 30.47 -5.18 19.52
N MET A 426 31.46 -4.51 20.11
CA MET A 426 32.00 -3.27 19.59
C MET A 426 32.91 -3.65 18.42
N PHE A 427 32.53 -3.28 17.20
CA PHE A 427 33.43 -3.32 16.05
C PHE A 427 33.95 -1.90 15.86
N GLU A 428 35.25 -1.71 16.13
CA GLU A 428 35.98 -0.46 15.84
C GLU A 428 36.28 -0.30 14.35
#